data_AF-A0A6N2HY24-F1
#
_entry.id   AF-A0A6N2HY24-F1
#
_cell.length_a   1.000
_cell.length_b   1.000
_cell.length_c   1.000
_cell.angle_alpha   90.00
_cell.angle_beta   90.00
_cell.angle_gamma   90.00
#
_symmetry.space_group_name_H-M   'P 1'
#
loop_
_entity.id
_entity.type
_entity.pdbx_description
1 polymer ?
#
loop_
_entity_poly.entity_id
_entity_poly.type
_entity_poly.pdbx_seq_one_letter_code
_entity_poly.pdbx_strand_id
1 'polypeptide(L)'
;MTLFVVALRGAVKLGATAVGTENLLAALVMGDSDAGAAIAPGMRKAGALGGLVSGRGGRGWASTDEAAGTVPETAGTVPDEDAADAYEITAAWREAHWRFGLDPRRPAAGSDRPLPGMTGALRACLVFALKAARAEGTVSVRCRHVARALLELPDSRAREALVVRRTDLAAAATALDALDASAPAGAERPESHGVVLLRRAGTLGRSGNRLTRALTSWLSGSGQYGSPVLFAVSLEATRQAVRCGRSEARPVDLLLGILALDRALAVAGGALPEDLAAANSAAALLNRHGVRLNPLNRAANTTTETGAAGEVSFSDTAERARAVAQLTAAEHGSATVGTVHLLAALLDEPAADTSAQDATVVGLLTVRHVDLAALRADLPLGPGA
;
A
#
# COMPACT_ATOMS: atom_id res chain seq x y z
N MET A 1 1.31 1.49 -6.42
CA MET A 1 2.48 0.82 -5.80
C MET A 1 3.36 0.10 -6.81
N THR A 2 2.83 -0.78 -7.67
CA THR A 2 3.65 -1.50 -8.69
C THR A 2 4.52 -0.56 -9.53
N LEU A 3 3.96 0.58 -9.96
CA LEU A 3 4.68 1.62 -10.69
C LEU A 3 5.94 2.12 -9.95
N PHE A 4 5.86 2.37 -8.63
CA PHE A 4 7.03 2.79 -7.83
C PHE A 4 8.09 1.72 -7.73
N VAL A 5 7.69 0.46 -7.52
CA VAL A 5 8.65 -0.64 -7.42
C VAL A 5 9.40 -0.80 -8.74
N VAL A 6 8.72 -0.62 -9.89
CA VAL A 6 9.36 -0.64 -11.21
C VAL A 6 10.31 0.54 -11.39
N ALA A 7 9.90 1.76 -11.01
CA ALA A 7 10.75 2.95 -11.08
C ALA A 7 12.00 2.81 -10.20
N LEU A 8 11.83 2.33 -8.96
CA LEU A 8 12.91 2.04 -8.02
C LEU A 8 13.87 0.98 -8.56
N ARG A 9 13.34 -0.13 -9.09
CA ARG A 9 14.16 -1.18 -9.71
C ARG A 9 14.96 -0.65 -10.90
N GLY A 10 14.35 0.19 -11.73
CA GLY A 10 15.02 0.86 -12.85
C GLY A 10 16.17 1.74 -12.38
N ALA A 11 15.92 2.58 -11.36
CA ALA A 11 16.93 3.46 -10.78
C ALA A 11 18.11 2.68 -10.16
N VAL A 12 17.83 1.61 -9.41
CA VAL A 12 18.86 0.73 -8.83
C VAL A 12 19.69 0.08 -9.93
N LYS A 13 19.06 -0.44 -11.00
CA LYS A 13 19.75 -1.05 -12.14
C LYS A 13 20.68 -0.06 -12.86
N LEU A 14 20.30 1.21 -12.91
CA LEU A 14 21.11 2.29 -13.49
C LEU A 14 22.15 2.84 -12.51
N GLY A 15 22.18 2.38 -11.27
CA GLY A 15 23.06 2.90 -10.23
C GLY A 15 22.78 4.37 -9.91
N ALA A 16 21.53 4.81 -9.98
CA ALA A 16 21.13 6.16 -9.59
C ALA A 16 21.16 6.31 -8.06
N THR A 17 21.42 7.52 -7.57
CA THR A 17 21.41 7.87 -6.14
C THR A 17 20.01 8.29 -5.65
N ALA A 18 19.14 8.70 -6.57
CA ALA A 18 17.76 9.05 -6.30
C ALA A 18 16.86 8.54 -7.44
N VAL A 19 15.60 8.30 -7.11
CA VAL A 19 14.53 8.03 -8.07
C VAL A 19 13.87 9.37 -8.37
N GLY A 20 13.93 9.78 -9.64
CA GLY A 20 13.36 11.02 -10.12
C GLY A 20 12.08 10.84 -10.93
N THR A 21 11.54 11.96 -11.40
CA THR A 21 10.33 11.98 -12.24
C THR A 21 10.54 11.22 -13.56
N GLU A 22 11.75 11.21 -14.10
CA GLU A 22 12.14 10.46 -15.30
C GLU A 22 12.06 8.94 -15.12
N ASN A 23 12.38 8.44 -13.92
CA ASN A 23 12.27 7.01 -13.62
C ASN A 23 10.81 6.59 -13.52
N LEU A 24 9.97 7.44 -12.92
CA LEU A 24 8.53 7.21 -12.82
C LEU A 24 7.86 7.23 -14.21
N LEU A 25 8.23 8.21 -15.04
CA LEU A 25 7.77 8.30 -16.43
C LEU A 25 8.18 7.07 -17.25
N ALA A 26 9.46 6.65 -17.16
CA ALA A 26 9.92 5.44 -17.84
C ALA A 26 9.14 4.20 -17.39
N ALA A 27 8.89 4.04 -16.09
CA ALA A 27 8.11 2.92 -15.57
C ALA A 27 6.65 2.93 -16.06
N LEU A 28 6.04 4.11 -16.16
CA LEU A 28 4.67 4.29 -16.61
C LEU A 28 4.51 3.96 -18.11
N VAL A 29 5.39 4.50 -18.95
CA VAL A 29 5.36 4.33 -20.41
C VAL A 29 5.77 2.92 -20.84
N MET A 30 6.73 2.31 -20.16
CA MET A 30 7.15 0.94 -20.47
C MET A 30 6.20 -0.13 -19.89
N GLY A 31 5.34 0.27 -18.94
CA GLY A 31 4.30 -0.57 -18.37
C GLY A 31 3.14 -0.83 -19.32
N ASP A 32 2.20 -1.65 -18.86
CA ASP A 32 0.95 -1.95 -19.55
C ASP A 32 -0.18 -1.12 -18.93
N SER A 33 -0.14 0.19 -19.17
CA SER A 33 -1.16 1.12 -18.66
C SER A 33 -1.65 2.04 -19.77
N ASP A 34 -2.96 2.27 -19.81
CA ASP A 34 -3.58 3.19 -20.76
C ASP A 34 -3.07 4.63 -20.57
N ALA A 35 -2.81 5.02 -19.32
CA ALA A 35 -2.21 6.31 -19.00
C ALA A 35 -0.81 6.49 -19.62
N GLY A 36 0.02 5.44 -19.61
CA GLY A 36 1.33 5.45 -20.26
C GLY A 36 1.23 5.54 -21.79
N ALA A 37 0.24 4.86 -22.38
CA ALA A 37 -0.04 4.93 -23.81
C ALA A 37 -0.59 6.30 -24.22
N ALA A 38 -1.40 6.94 -23.37
CA ALA A 38 -1.98 8.26 -23.62
C ALA A 38 -0.92 9.37 -23.64
N ILE A 39 0.02 9.38 -22.69
CA ILE A 39 1.04 10.44 -22.62
C ILE A 39 2.21 10.22 -23.57
N ALA A 40 2.43 8.99 -24.04
CA ALA A 40 3.60 8.62 -24.83
C ALA A 40 3.25 7.55 -25.90
N PRO A 41 2.34 7.87 -26.83
CA PRO A 41 1.83 6.89 -27.79
C PRO A 41 2.96 6.31 -28.65
N GLY A 42 2.99 4.97 -28.77
CA GLY A 42 3.99 4.25 -29.55
C GLY A 42 5.40 4.18 -28.94
N MET A 43 5.70 4.95 -27.89
CA MET A 43 7.05 5.05 -27.33
C MET A 43 7.51 3.76 -26.64
N ARG A 44 6.59 2.95 -26.12
CA ARG A 44 6.89 1.62 -25.57
C ARG A 44 7.52 0.70 -26.61
N LYS A 45 6.98 0.68 -27.84
CA LYS A 45 7.50 -0.14 -28.94
C LYS A 45 8.85 0.36 -29.44
N ALA A 46 9.04 1.68 -29.45
CA ALA A 46 10.29 2.30 -29.88
C ALA A 46 11.42 2.22 -28.84
N GLY A 47 11.11 1.92 -27.57
CA GLY A 47 12.09 1.93 -26.46
C GLY A 47 12.74 3.31 -26.21
N ALA A 48 12.28 4.36 -26.89
CA ALA A 48 12.99 5.63 -27.01
C ALA A 48 13.08 6.37 -25.67
N LEU A 49 12.02 6.31 -24.85
CA LEU A 49 12.01 6.99 -23.55
C LEU A 49 12.87 6.27 -22.51
N GLY A 50 12.77 4.94 -22.43
CA GLY A 50 13.64 4.12 -21.57
C GLY A 50 15.11 4.25 -21.95
N GLY A 51 15.42 4.31 -23.25
CA GLY A 51 16.77 4.55 -23.76
C GLY A 51 17.30 5.95 -23.44
N LEU A 52 16.45 6.99 -23.50
CA LEU A 52 16.83 8.36 -23.11
C LEU A 52 17.19 8.43 -21.62
N VAL A 53 16.32 7.89 -20.77
CA VAL A 53 16.51 7.89 -19.31
C VAL A 53 17.75 7.09 -18.92
N SER A 54 17.92 5.91 -19.51
CA SER A 54 19.08 5.06 -19.25
C SER A 54 20.38 5.69 -19.76
N GLY A 55 20.36 6.30 -20.95
CA GLY A 55 21.53 6.92 -21.57
C GLY A 55 21.99 8.19 -20.84
N ARG A 56 21.06 8.94 -20.24
CA ARG A 56 21.40 10.11 -19.42
C ARG A 56 21.84 9.73 -18.00
N GLY A 57 21.33 8.64 -17.43
CA GLY A 57 21.83 8.10 -16.16
C GLY A 57 21.83 9.11 -15.00
N GLY A 58 20.88 10.04 -14.98
CA GLY A 58 20.80 11.14 -14.01
C GLY A 58 21.70 12.36 -14.30
N ARG A 59 22.43 12.40 -15.42
CA ARG A 59 23.26 13.52 -15.87
C ARG A 59 22.74 14.12 -17.18
N GLY A 60 23.17 15.34 -17.50
CA GLY A 60 22.82 16.00 -18.78
C GLY A 60 21.34 16.37 -18.92
N TRP A 61 20.64 16.45 -17.80
CA TRP A 61 19.33 17.07 -17.69
C TRP A 61 19.51 18.56 -17.43
N ALA A 62 18.66 19.39 -18.02
CA ALA A 62 18.59 20.81 -17.70
C ALA A 62 17.92 21.02 -16.33
N SER A 63 16.91 20.20 -16.02
CA SER A 63 16.29 20.17 -14.69
C SER A 63 17.16 19.43 -13.67
N THR A 64 17.31 20.02 -12.49
CA THR A 64 17.91 19.36 -11.32
C THR A 64 17.01 18.26 -10.75
N ASP A 65 15.72 18.24 -11.10
CA ASP A 65 14.64 17.43 -10.52
C ASP A 65 14.41 17.71 -9.02
N GLU A 66 14.83 18.88 -8.55
CA GLU A 66 14.50 19.37 -7.22
C GLU A 66 13.23 20.23 -7.28
N ALA A 67 12.39 20.16 -6.25
CA ALA A 67 11.19 20.98 -6.20
C ALA A 67 11.59 22.46 -6.07
N ALA A 68 11.07 23.32 -6.94
CA ALA A 68 11.24 24.75 -6.81
C ALA A 68 10.56 25.23 -5.51
N GLY A 69 11.35 25.74 -4.57
CA GLY A 69 10.82 26.40 -3.37
C GLY A 69 10.59 25.52 -2.14
N THR A 70 11.39 24.46 -1.90
CA THR A 70 11.49 23.89 -0.54
C THR A 70 12.05 24.96 0.41
N VAL A 71 11.13 25.63 1.11
CA VAL A 71 11.42 26.41 2.31
C VAL A 71 12.18 25.48 3.27
N PRO A 72 13.27 25.94 3.92
CA PRO A 72 13.92 25.15 4.96
C PRO A 72 12.89 24.75 6.02
N GLU A 73 13.06 23.59 6.65
CA GLU A 73 12.32 23.17 7.84
C GLU A 73 12.49 24.23 8.96
N THR A 74 11.76 25.34 8.88
CA THR A 74 11.54 26.25 9.98
C THR A 74 10.12 26.04 10.46
N ALA A 75 10.01 25.96 11.79
CA ALA A 75 8.85 25.58 12.56
C ALA A 75 7.66 26.55 12.40
N GLY A 76 7.04 26.55 11.22
CA GLY A 76 5.70 27.05 10.96
C GLY A 76 4.76 25.86 10.82
N THR A 77 3.58 25.95 11.42
CA THR A 77 2.54 24.91 11.38
C THR A 77 2.14 24.66 9.93
N VAL A 78 2.70 23.62 9.32
CA VAL A 78 2.26 23.11 8.01
C VAL A 78 0.78 22.78 8.14
N PRO A 79 -0.10 23.17 7.18
CA PRO A 79 -1.49 22.75 7.20
C PRO A 79 -1.60 21.24 7.38
N ASP A 80 -2.53 20.77 8.22
CA ASP A 80 -2.67 19.34 8.57
C ASP A 80 -2.82 18.44 7.32
N GLU A 81 -3.40 18.98 6.24
CA GLU A 81 -3.55 18.29 4.95
C GLU A 81 -2.21 18.07 4.22
N ASP A 82 -1.32 19.06 4.19
CA ASP A 82 -0.01 18.95 3.55
C ASP A 82 0.91 18.00 4.35
N ALA A 83 0.77 17.99 5.68
CA ALA A 83 1.44 17.01 6.55
C ALA A 83 0.94 15.58 6.29
N ALA A 84 -0.37 15.40 6.10
CA ALA A 84 -0.95 14.10 5.75
C ALA A 84 -0.48 13.58 4.37
N ASP A 85 -0.32 14.48 3.39
CA ASP A 85 0.22 14.16 2.07
C ASP A 85 1.68 13.70 2.14
N ALA A 86 2.50 14.47 2.85
CA ALA A 86 3.90 14.14 3.05
C ALA A 86 4.07 12.78 3.77
N TYR A 87 3.22 12.50 4.76
CA TYR A 87 3.17 11.21 5.44
C TYR A 87 2.81 10.07 4.47
N GLU A 88 1.72 10.21 3.71
CA GLU A 88 1.26 9.16 2.78
C GLU A 88 2.32 8.83 1.72
N ILE A 89 3.01 9.84 1.21
CA ILE A 89 4.11 9.66 0.25
C ILE A 89 5.28 8.93 0.88
N THR A 90 5.64 9.28 2.11
CA THR A 90 6.74 8.63 2.84
C THR A 90 6.40 7.18 3.18
N ALA A 91 5.16 6.90 3.59
CA ALA A 91 4.67 5.55 3.83
C ALA A 91 4.66 4.71 2.54
N ALA A 92 4.19 5.27 1.42
CA ALA A 92 4.24 4.63 0.11
C ALA A 92 5.67 4.35 -0.36
N TRP A 93 6.62 5.23 -0.03
CA TRP A 93 8.03 5.06 -0.34
C TRP A 93 8.66 3.89 0.42
N ARG A 94 8.42 3.82 1.73
CA ARG A 94 8.83 2.68 2.57
C ARG A 94 8.27 1.36 2.04
N GLU A 95 6.99 1.36 1.67
CA GLU A 95 6.34 0.19 1.09
C GLU A 95 7.00 -0.22 -0.24
N ALA A 96 7.40 0.73 -1.09
CA ALA A 96 8.09 0.42 -2.34
C ALA A 96 9.48 -0.20 -2.10
N HIS A 97 10.23 0.31 -1.11
CA HIS A 97 11.52 -0.25 -0.69
C HIS A 97 11.39 -1.67 -0.15
N TRP A 98 10.40 -1.89 0.73
CA TRP A 98 10.10 -3.23 1.26
C TRP A 98 9.75 -4.22 0.15
N ARG A 99 8.82 -3.87 -0.75
CA ARG A 99 8.45 -4.74 -1.88
C ARG A 99 9.61 -5.00 -2.84
N PHE A 100 10.51 -4.04 -2.99
CA PHE A 100 11.75 -4.23 -3.75
C PHE A 100 12.67 -5.25 -3.05
N GLY A 101 12.78 -5.17 -1.72
CA GLY A 101 13.57 -6.11 -0.90
C GLY A 101 13.06 -7.56 -0.93
N LEU A 102 11.76 -7.76 -1.12
CA LEU A 102 11.14 -9.10 -1.23
C LEU A 102 11.39 -9.81 -2.56
N ASP A 103 12.03 -9.17 -3.56
CA ASP A 103 12.25 -9.78 -4.88
C ASP A 103 13.34 -10.88 -4.80
N PRO A 104 13.01 -12.17 -5.03
CA PRO A 104 13.97 -13.27 -4.93
C PRO A 104 15.06 -13.21 -6.00
N ARG A 105 14.89 -12.38 -7.04
CA ARG A 105 15.90 -12.16 -8.08
C ARG A 105 16.97 -11.15 -7.68
N ARG A 106 17.01 -10.71 -6.42
CA ARG A 106 18.06 -9.85 -5.92
C ARG A 106 19.41 -10.59 -6.02
N PRO A 107 20.44 -9.99 -6.63
CA PRO A 107 21.80 -10.51 -6.53
C PRO A 107 22.18 -10.65 -5.05
N ALA A 108 22.78 -11.78 -4.67
CA ALA A 108 23.19 -12.06 -3.29
C ALA A 108 23.99 -10.90 -2.70
N ALA A 109 23.83 -10.70 -1.38
CA ALA A 109 24.43 -9.67 -0.54
C ALA A 109 25.87 -9.30 -0.95
N GLY A 110 26.00 -8.27 -1.78
CA GLY A 110 27.29 -7.74 -2.25
C GLY A 110 27.25 -6.25 -2.59
N SER A 111 26.14 -5.57 -2.34
CA SER A 111 26.05 -4.12 -2.45
C SER A 111 25.47 -3.54 -1.17
N ASP A 112 26.34 -3.11 -0.26
CA ASP A 112 26.05 -2.17 0.85
C ASP A 112 25.58 -0.79 0.36
N ARG A 113 25.20 -0.69 -0.92
CA ARG A 113 24.77 0.55 -1.51
C ARG A 113 23.38 0.88 -0.96
N PRO A 114 23.20 2.05 -0.32
CA PRO A 114 21.89 2.47 0.14
C PRO A 114 20.93 2.53 -1.05
N LEU A 115 19.69 2.10 -0.82
CA LEU A 115 18.64 2.24 -1.83
C LEU A 115 18.45 3.72 -2.15
N PRO A 116 18.18 4.07 -3.42
CA PRO A 116 18.07 5.47 -3.82
C PRO A 116 16.94 6.16 -3.06
N GLY A 117 17.13 7.45 -2.77
CA GLY A 117 16.11 8.33 -2.19
C GLY A 117 15.07 8.77 -3.23
N MET A 118 14.16 9.64 -2.82
CA MET A 118 13.17 10.30 -3.70
C MET A 118 13.65 11.73 -4.00
N THR A 119 13.65 12.17 -5.26
CA THR A 119 13.93 13.59 -5.59
C THR A 119 12.81 14.51 -5.11
N GLY A 120 13.09 15.81 -4.97
CA GLY A 120 12.08 16.81 -4.63
C GLY A 120 10.94 16.87 -5.65
N ALA A 121 11.24 16.82 -6.95
CA ALA A 121 10.22 16.85 -8.01
C ALA A 121 9.38 15.56 -8.02
N LEU A 122 9.96 14.39 -7.74
CA LEU A 122 9.18 13.17 -7.57
C LEU A 122 8.21 13.31 -6.39
N ARG A 123 8.66 13.84 -5.24
CA ARG A 123 7.76 14.10 -4.11
C ARG A 123 6.62 15.06 -4.49
N ALA A 124 6.92 16.16 -5.16
CA ALA A 124 5.92 17.14 -5.62
C ALA A 124 4.91 16.52 -6.60
N CYS A 125 5.38 15.71 -7.55
CA CYS A 125 4.54 14.96 -8.48
C CYS A 125 3.52 14.08 -7.76
N LEU A 126 3.92 13.44 -6.65
CA LEU A 126 3.04 12.56 -5.88
C LEU A 126 2.04 13.32 -5.02
N VAL A 127 2.42 14.47 -4.45
CA VAL A 127 1.49 15.38 -3.79
C VAL A 127 0.42 15.81 -4.80
N PHE A 128 0.84 16.22 -6.00
CA PHE A 128 -0.08 16.64 -7.05
C PHE A 128 -1.06 15.52 -7.44
N ALA A 129 -0.55 14.30 -7.64
CA ALA A 129 -1.39 13.14 -7.96
C ALA A 129 -2.36 12.77 -6.83
N LEU A 130 -1.97 12.93 -5.56
CA LEU A 130 -2.84 12.71 -4.40
C LEU A 130 -3.96 13.76 -4.34
N LYS A 131 -3.61 15.04 -4.53
CA LYS A 131 -4.58 16.15 -4.53
C LYS A 131 -5.58 16.00 -5.69
N ALA A 132 -5.13 15.65 -6.89
CA ALA A 132 -6.01 15.36 -8.02
C ALA A 132 -6.98 14.20 -7.72
N ALA A 133 -6.46 13.08 -7.21
CA ALA A 133 -7.29 11.93 -6.86
C ALA A 133 -8.37 12.27 -5.81
N ARG A 134 -8.08 13.16 -4.86
CA ARG A 134 -9.05 13.64 -3.85
C ARG A 134 -10.06 14.62 -4.42
N ALA A 135 -9.64 15.55 -5.29
CA ALA A 135 -10.55 16.48 -5.94
C ALA A 135 -11.61 15.73 -6.77
N GLU A 136 -11.24 14.59 -7.34
CA GLU A 136 -12.15 13.67 -8.04
C GLU A 136 -12.95 12.74 -7.10
N GLY A 137 -12.73 12.78 -5.79
CA GLY A 137 -13.38 11.90 -4.82
C GLY A 137 -12.97 10.43 -4.91
N THR A 138 -11.84 10.12 -5.55
CA THR A 138 -11.39 8.73 -5.73
C THR A 138 -10.70 8.20 -4.47
N VAL A 139 -10.93 6.93 -4.16
CA VAL A 139 -10.37 6.26 -2.96
C VAL A 139 -8.88 5.93 -3.07
N SER A 140 -8.29 6.09 -4.25
CA SER A 140 -6.94 5.62 -4.61
C SER A 140 -6.34 6.40 -5.79
N VAL A 141 -5.02 6.64 -5.74
CA VAL A 141 -4.28 7.23 -6.86
C VAL A 141 -4.10 6.21 -8.00
N ARG A 142 -4.78 6.45 -9.11
CA ARG A 142 -4.61 5.74 -10.41
C ARG A 142 -3.41 6.23 -11.22
N CYS A 143 -2.98 5.43 -12.20
CA CYS A 143 -1.87 5.76 -13.11
C CYS A 143 -2.10 7.07 -13.86
N ARG A 144 -3.35 7.39 -14.22
CA ARG A 144 -3.71 8.67 -14.85
C ARG A 144 -3.36 9.91 -14.03
N HIS A 145 -3.56 9.91 -12.71
CA HIS A 145 -3.26 11.07 -11.88
C HIS A 145 -1.75 11.29 -11.81
N VAL A 146 -0.98 10.20 -11.78
CA VAL A 146 0.48 10.24 -11.87
C VAL A 146 0.94 10.74 -13.24
N ALA A 147 0.33 10.25 -14.32
CA ALA A 147 0.62 10.68 -15.69
C ALA A 147 0.37 12.18 -15.87
N ARG A 148 -0.78 12.66 -15.37
CA ARG A 148 -1.14 14.08 -15.38
C ARG A 148 -0.16 14.92 -14.56
N ALA A 149 0.18 14.48 -13.36
CA ALA A 149 1.18 15.14 -12.52
C ALA A 149 2.55 15.27 -13.22
N LEU A 150 3.02 14.20 -13.88
CA LEU A 150 4.29 14.21 -14.61
C LEU A 150 4.28 15.18 -15.80
N LEU A 151 3.12 15.36 -16.44
CA LEU A 151 2.93 16.26 -17.57
C LEU A 151 2.86 17.73 -17.12
N GLU A 152 2.13 17.98 -16.03
CA GLU A 152 1.85 19.34 -15.54
C GLU A 152 2.97 19.91 -14.68
N LEU A 153 3.76 19.08 -13.99
CA LEU A 153 4.85 19.55 -13.12
C LEU A 153 5.93 20.29 -13.93
N PRO A 154 6.08 21.62 -13.75
CA PRO A 154 7.13 22.38 -14.42
C PRO A 154 8.51 21.97 -13.91
N ASP A 155 9.54 22.26 -14.70
CA ASP A 155 10.95 22.07 -14.33
C ASP A 155 11.29 20.66 -13.80
N SER A 156 10.61 19.63 -14.32
CA SER A 156 10.87 18.23 -14.01
C SER A 156 11.60 17.51 -15.13
N ARG A 157 12.40 16.49 -14.81
CA ARG A 157 13.08 15.67 -15.84
C ARG A 157 12.10 14.87 -16.68
N ALA A 158 10.95 14.48 -16.14
CA ALA A 158 9.87 13.88 -16.90
C ALA A 158 9.37 14.81 -18.01
N ARG A 159 9.06 16.07 -17.67
CA ARG A 159 8.61 17.06 -18.65
C ARG A 159 9.69 17.37 -19.69
N GLU A 160 10.94 17.49 -19.26
CA GLU A 160 12.07 17.64 -20.19
C GLU A 160 12.15 16.46 -21.16
N ALA A 161 12.01 15.21 -20.68
CA ALA A 161 12.03 14.01 -21.52
C ALA A 161 10.91 14.00 -22.57
N LEU A 162 9.68 14.38 -22.18
CA LEU A 162 8.55 14.48 -23.08
C LEU A 162 8.78 15.54 -24.17
N VAL A 163 9.31 16.71 -23.80
CA VAL A 163 9.63 17.80 -24.74
C VAL A 163 10.76 17.41 -25.69
N VAL A 164 11.84 16.82 -25.19
CA VAL A 164 12.96 16.32 -26.02
C VAL A 164 12.48 15.28 -27.03
N ARG A 165 11.47 14.48 -26.65
CA ARG A 165 10.85 13.48 -27.52
C ARG A 165 9.73 14.04 -28.40
N ARG A 166 9.53 15.36 -28.41
CA ARG A 166 8.52 16.08 -29.21
C ARG A 166 7.11 15.56 -28.96
N THR A 167 6.83 15.19 -27.71
CA THR A 167 5.48 14.81 -27.30
C THR A 167 4.61 16.06 -27.30
N ASP A 168 3.45 15.99 -27.94
CA ASP A 168 2.42 17.02 -27.83
C ASP A 168 1.77 16.92 -26.44
N LEU A 169 2.18 17.81 -25.53
CA LEU A 169 1.70 17.81 -24.15
C LEU A 169 0.20 18.13 -24.06
N ALA A 170 -0.34 18.94 -24.97
CA ALA A 170 -1.76 19.30 -24.96
C ALA A 170 -2.61 18.12 -25.44
N ALA A 171 -2.16 17.43 -26.51
CA ALA A 171 -2.81 16.22 -26.97
C ALA A 171 -2.74 15.10 -25.91
N ALA A 172 -1.60 14.94 -25.24
CA ALA A 172 -1.45 13.99 -24.14
C ALA A 172 -2.39 14.29 -22.96
N ALA A 173 -2.53 15.56 -22.56
CA ALA A 173 -3.49 15.97 -21.54
C ALA A 173 -4.94 15.64 -21.96
N THR A 174 -5.31 15.98 -23.20
CA THR A 174 -6.64 15.68 -23.75
C THR A 174 -6.91 14.18 -23.81
N ALA A 175 -5.90 13.37 -24.13
CA ALA A 175 -6.02 11.91 -24.14
C ALA A 175 -6.24 11.34 -22.73
N LEU A 176 -5.59 11.92 -21.71
CA LEU A 176 -5.86 11.56 -20.31
C LEU A 176 -7.29 11.94 -19.90
N ASP A 177 -7.77 13.13 -20.28
CA ASP A 177 -9.15 13.56 -20.02
C ASP A 177 -10.17 12.61 -20.68
N ALA A 178 -9.86 12.10 -21.88
CA ALA A 178 -10.73 11.15 -22.57
C ALA A 178 -10.79 9.77 -21.88
N LEU A 179 -9.69 9.33 -21.23
CA LEU A 179 -9.71 8.12 -20.40
C LEU A 179 -10.66 8.27 -19.21
N ASP A 180 -10.79 9.49 -18.67
CA ASP A 180 -11.69 9.77 -17.56
C ASP A 180 -13.16 9.70 -17.98
N ALA A 181 -13.48 10.26 -19.14
CA ALA A 181 -14.82 10.20 -19.71
C ALA A 181 -15.24 8.77 -20.12
N SER A 182 -14.26 7.95 -20.53
CA SER A 182 -14.53 6.61 -21.10
C SER A 182 -14.45 5.47 -20.09
N ALA A 183 -13.92 5.72 -18.88
CA ALA A 183 -13.75 4.67 -17.89
C ALA A 183 -15.13 4.21 -17.36
N PRO A 184 -15.56 2.95 -17.61
CA PRO A 184 -16.69 2.39 -16.86
C PRO A 184 -16.34 2.45 -15.37
N ALA A 185 -17.38 2.53 -14.52
CA ALA A 185 -17.26 2.60 -13.07
C ALA A 185 -16.54 1.35 -12.49
N GLY A 186 -15.22 1.27 -12.65
CA GLY A 186 -14.37 0.15 -12.22
C GLY A 186 -13.33 -0.39 -13.19
N ALA A 187 -13.04 0.27 -14.32
CA ALA A 187 -12.08 -0.25 -15.30
C ALA A 187 -10.62 -0.33 -14.80
N GLU A 188 -10.20 0.55 -13.88
CA GLU A 188 -8.84 0.58 -13.35
C GLU A 188 -8.89 0.75 -11.82
N ARG A 189 -9.24 -0.33 -11.12
CA ARG A 189 -9.21 -0.34 -9.64
C ARG A 189 -7.88 -0.92 -9.18
N PRO A 190 -7.00 -0.13 -8.54
CA PRO A 190 -5.74 -0.65 -8.03
C PRO A 190 -6.03 -1.72 -6.97
N GLU A 191 -5.71 -2.98 -7.30
CA GLU A 191 -5.91 -4.09 -6.37
C GLU A 191 -4.79 -4.14 -5.33
N SER A 192 -5.14 -4.40 -4.07
CA SER A 192 -4.13 -4.71 -3.05
C SER A 192 -3.56 -6.11 -3.29
N HIS A 193 -2.38 -6.37 -2.71
CA HIS A 193 -1.76 -7.69 -2.82
C HIS A 193 -2.61 -8.76 -2.14
N GLY A 194 -3.22 -8.43 -0.99
CA GLY A 194 -4.15 -9.33 -0.30
C GLY A 194 -5.32 -9.77 -1.19
N VAL A 195 -5.95 -8.84 -1.92
CA VAL A 195 -7.05 -9.16 -2.85
C VAL A 195 -6.58 -10.08 -3.99
N VAL A 196 -5.41 -9.81 -4.58
CA VAL A 196 -4.85 -10.66 -5.65
C VAL A 196 -4.60 -12.07 -5.13
N LEU A 197 -4.10 -12.22 -3.91
CA LEU A 197 -3.88 -13.52 -3.29
C LEU A 197 -5.18 -14.25 -2.97
N LEU A 198 -6.19 -13.55 -2.45
CA LEU A 198 -7.52 -14.10 -2.22
C LEU A 198 -8.16 -14.60 -3.53
N ARG A 199 -8.05 -13.85 -4.63
CA ARG A 199 -8.47 -14.29 -5.96
C ARG A 199 -7.70 -15.55 -6.41
N ARG A 200 -6.38 -15.58 -6.24
CA ARG A 200 -5.54 -16.75 -6.59
C ARG A 200 -5.83 -17.99 -5.75
N ALA A 201 -6.16 -17.79 -4.47
CA ALA A 201 -6.62 -18.83 -3.56
C ALA A 201 -8.02 -19.35 -3.93
N GLY A 202 -8.74 -18.67 -4.84
CA GLY A 202 -10.09 -19.03 -5.25
C GLY A 202 -11.19 -18.54 -4.30
N THR A 203 -10.85 -17.67 -3.34
CA THR A 203 -11.81 -17.10 -2.39
C THR A 203 -12.60 -15.93 -2.98
N LEU A 204 -12.06 -15.24 -4.00
CA LEU A 204 -12.73 -14.15 -4.70
C LEU A 204 -12.86 -14.46 -6.19
N GLY A 205 -14.08 -14.74 -6.65
CA GLY A 205 -14.40 -14.94 -8.07
C GLY A 205 -13.74 -16.17 -8.72
N ARG A 206 -13.83 -16.24 -10.06
CA ARG A 206 -13.27 -17.34 -10.87
C ARG A 206 -11.94 -16.93 -11.50
N SER A 207 -10.83 -16.96 -10.76
CA SER A 207 -9.51 -16.84 -11.41
C SER A 207 -8.49 -17.80 -10.79
N GLY A 208 -8.05 -18.78 -11.58
CA GLY A 208 -6.98 -19.70 -11.21
C GLY A 208 -7.24 -21.12 -11.70
N ASN A 209 -6.23 -21.71 -12.35
CA ASN A 209 -6.20 -23.14 -12.64
C ASN A 209 -6.34 -23.92 -11.32
N ARG A 210 -6.98 -25.10 -11.32
CA ARG A 210 -7.21 -25.91 -10.11
C ARG A 210 -5.92 -26.15 -9.32
N LEU A 211 -4.81 -26.27 -10.03
CA LEU A 211 -3.46 -26.51 -9.49
C LEU A 211 -2.91 -25.31 -8.71
N THR A 212 -3.06 -24.08 -9.24
CA THR A 212 -2.67 -22.85 -8.51
C THR A 212 -3.56 -22.60 -7.30
N ARG A 213 -4.83 -23.02 -7.36
CA ARG A 213 -5.74 -22.96 -6.21
C ARG A 213 -5.30 -23.91 -5.09
N ALA A 214 -5.02 -25.17 -5.43
CA ALA A 214 -4.56 -26.17 -4.46
C ALA A 214 -3.22 -25.81 -3.81
N LEU A 215 -2.26 -25.29 -4.59
CA LEU A 215 -0.97 -24.85 -4.05
C LEU A 215 -1.12 -23.62 -3.15
N THR A 216 -1.95 -22.65 -3.57
CA THR A 216 -2.18 -21.43 -2.78
C THR A 216 -2.95 -21.75 -1.51
N SER A 217 -3.96 -22.63 -1.56
CA SER A 217 -4.69 -23.08 -0.36
C SER A 217 -3.78 -23.81 0.61
N TRP A 218 -2.84 -24.61 0.10
CA TRP A 218 -1.84 -25.30 0.91
C TRP A 218 -0.86 -24.31 1.58
N LEU A 219 -0.31 -23.35 0.82
CA LEU A 219 0.61 -22.33 1.33
C LEU A 219 -0.07 -21.29 2.25
N SER A 220 -1.35 -20.97 2.02
CA SER A 220 -2.13 -20.11 2.92
C SER A 220 -2.57 -20.81 4.21
N GLY A 221 -2.09 -22.04 4.44
CA GLY A 221 -2.28 -22.78 5.68
C GLY A 221 -3.53 -23.66 5.68
N SER A 222 -3.77 -24.49 4.68
CA SER A 222 -4.78 -25.57 4.78
C SER A 222 -4.40 -26.68 5.78
N GLY A 223 -3.74 -26.35 6.89
CA GLY A 223 -3.85 -27.13 8.13
C GLY A 223 -5.22 -26.88 8.78
N GLN A 224 -5.50 -27.60 9.87
CA GLN A 224 -6.81 -27.67 10.50
C GLN A 224 -7.44 -26.32 10.92
N TYR A 225 -6.67 -25.20 10.91
CA TYR A 225 -7.13 -23.87 11.35
C TYR A 225 -6.63 -22.67 10.50
N GLY A 226 -6.03 -22.83 9.32
CA GLY A 226 -5.56 -21.66 8.55
C GLY A 226 -6.62 -21.09 7.61
N SER A 227 -6.70 -19.75 7.56
CA SER A 227 -7.67 -19.00 6.76
C SER A 227 -6.95 -18.14 5.71
N PRO A 228 -7.32 -18.23 4.42
CA PRO A 228 -6.80 -17.33 3.39
C PRO A 228 -7.04 -15.85 3.72
N VAL A 229 -8.13 -15.55 4.45
CA VAL A 229 -8.43 -14.19 4.90
C VAL A 229 -7.45 -13.75 5.98
N LEU A 230 -7.15 -14.59 6.98
CA LEU A 230 -6.12 -14.24 7.97
C LEU A 230 -4.73 -14.12 7.36
N PHE A 231 -4.38 -14.94 6.38
CA PHE A 231 -3.14 -14.77 5.65
C PHE A 231 -3.08 -13.41 4.94
N ALA A 232 -4.17 -13.01 4.28
CA ALA A 232 -4.27 -11.68 3.67
C ALA A 232 -4.20 -10.55 4.72
N VAL A 233 -4.83 -10.71 5.89
CA VAL A 233 -4.72 -9.76 7.02
C VAL A 233 -3.28 -9.67 7.51
N SER A 234 -2.58 -10.79 7.69
CA SER A 234 -1.18 -10.82 8.10
C SER A 234 -0.30 -10.05 7.11
N LEU A 235 -0.50 -10.23 5.80
CA LEU A 235 0.24 -9.48 4.78
C LEU A 235 -0.07 -7.98 4.81
N GLU A 236 -1.34 -7.60 4.98
CA GLU A 236 -1.69 -6.19 5.13
C GLU A 236 -1.15 -5.63 6.46
N ALA A 237 -1.07 -6.40 7.54
CA ALA A 237 -0.45 -6.00 8.81
C ALA A 237 1.05 -5.72 8.65
N THR A 238 1.79 -6.65 8.05
CA THR A 238 3.21 -6.44 7.70
C THR A 238 3.38 -5.18 6.85
N ARG A 239 2.50 -4.97 5.87
CA ARG A 239 2.50 -3.75 5.06
C ARG A 239 2.25 -2.50 5.91
N GLN A 240 1.35 -2.52 6.89
CA GLN A 240 1.12 -1.36 7.77
C GLN A 240 2.32 -1.09 8.69
N ALA A 241 2.96 -2.12 9.24
CA ALA A 241 4.19 -1.97 10.01
C ALA A 241 5.28 -1.26 9.20
N VAL A 242 5.50 -1.70 7.95
CA VAL A 242 6.44 -1.07 7.00
C VAL A 242 6.09 0.39 6.73
N ARG A 243 4.81 0.68 6.50
CA ARG A 243 4.34 2.05 6.25
C ARG A 243 4.60 2.95 7.46
N CYS A 244 4.41 2.42 8.66
CA CYS A 244 4.76 3.07 9.93
C CYS A 244 6.28 3.18 10.17
N GLY A 245 7.11 2.44 9.44
CA GLY A 245 8.57 2.43 9.61
C GLY A 245 9.07 1.41 10.65
N ARG A 246 8.20 0.53 11.13
CA ARG A 246 8.55 -0.51 12.11
C ARG A 246 9.26 -1.68 11.44
N SER A 247 10.21 -2.29 12.15
CA SER A 247 10.88 -3.53 11.74
C SER A 247 10.06 -4.78 12.06
N GLU A 248 9.07 -4.66 12.93
CA GLU A 248 8.20 -5.76 13.36
C GLU A 248 6.73 -5.34 13.28
N ALA A 249 5.87 -6.28 12.90
CA ALA A 249 4.43 -6.11 12.94
C ALA A 249 3.91 -6.34 14.37
N ARG A 250 3.29 -5.30 14.93
CA ARG A 250 2.73 -5.27 16.29
C ARG A 250 1.23 -5.61 16.27
N PRO A 251 0.59 -5.87 17.43
CA PRO A 251 -0.86 -6.10 17.52
C PRO A 251 -1.71 -4.99 16.85
N VAL A 252 -1.28 -3.73 16.97
CA VAL A 252 -1.93 -2.60 16.26
C VAL A 252 -1.90 -2.77 14.73
N ASP A 253 -0.85 -3.35 14.17
CA ASP A 253 -0.74 -3.58 12.74
C ASP A 253 -1.68 -4.68 12.26
N LEU A 254 -1.96 -5.69 13.11
CA LEU A 254 -3.00 -6.69 12.83
C LEU A 254 -4.39 -6.04 12.76
N LEU A 255 -4.71 -5.15 13.69
CA LEU A 255 -5.96 -4.36 13.66
C LEU A 255 -6.05 -3.48 12.40
N LEU A 256 -4.97 -2.78 12.05
CA LEU A 256 -4.90 -1.99 10.82
C LEU A 256 -5.01 -2.88 9.57
N GLY A 257 -4.45 -4.10 9.61
CA GLY A 257 -4.54 -5.11 8.57
C GLY A 257 -5.98 -5.55 8.29
N ILE A 258 -6.80 -5.75 9.33
CA ILE A 258 -8.23 -6.05 9.21
C ILE A 258 -8.95 -4.94 8.43
N LEU A 259 -8.76 -3.68 8.83
CA LEU A 259 -9.40 -2.52 8.19
C LEU A 259 -8.85 -2.26 6.77
N ALA A 260 -7.55 -2.49 6.55
CA ALA A 260 -6.91 -2.32 5.25
C ALA A 260 -7.40 -3.35 4.24
N LEU A 261 -7.60 -4.61 4.65
CA LEU A 261 -8.14 -5.66 3.80
C LEU A 261 -9.59 -5.37 3.40
N ASP A 262 -10.44 -4.97 4.35
CA ASP A 262 -11.84 -4.58 4.07
C ASP A 262 -11.92 -3.43 3.06
N ARG A 263 -11.13 -2.38 3.26
CA ARG A 263 -11.03 -1.28 2.28
C ARG A 263 -10.55 -1.77 0.92
N ALA A 264 -9.59 -2.68 0.87
CA ALA A 264 -9.08 -3.22 -0.38
C ALA A 264 -10.13 -4.05 -1.13
N LEU A 265 -10.92 -4.85 -0.41
CA LEU A 265 -12.05 -5.61 -0.96
C LEU A 265 -13.12 -4.68 -1.53
N ALA A 266 -13.50 -3.64 -0.77
CA ALA A 266 -14.45 -2.63 -1.20
C ALA A 266 -13.96 -1.89 -2.46
N VAL A 267 -12.68 -1.49 -2.50
CA VAL A 267 -12.06 -0.89 -3.70
C VAL A 267 -12.07 -1.88 -4.86
N ALA A 268 -11.80 -3.17 -4.65
CA ALA A 268 -11.86 -4.17 -5.71
C ALA A 268 -13.31 -4.49 -6.17
N GLY A 269 -14.33 -3.97 -5.47
CA GLY A 269 -15.73 -4.35 -5.68
C GLY A 269 -16.01 -5.81 -5.36
N GLY A 270 -15.18 -6.41 -4.51
CA GLY A 270 -15.35 -7.78 -4.06
C GLY A 270 -15.99 -7.82 -2.68
N ALA A 271 -16.91 -8.74 -2.48
CA ALA A 271 -17.33 -9.19 -1.15
C ALA A 271 -16.76 -10.58 -0.91
N LEU A 272 -16.50 -10.92 0.35
CA LEU A 272 -16.21 -12.30 0.72
C LEU A 272 -17.45 -13.17 0.47
N PRO A 273 -17.26 -14.45 0.11
CA PRO A 273 -18.34 -15.43 0.09
C PRO A 273 -19.11 -15.47 1.41
N GLU A 274 -20.41 -15.76 1.38
CA GLU A 274 -21.28 -15.74 2.56
C GLU A 274 -20.79 -16.66 3.69
N ASP A 275 -20.24 -17.83 3.33
CA ASP A 275 -19.63 -18.81 4.23
C ASP A 275 -18.37 -18.31 4.95
N LEU A 276 -17.72 -17.26 4.43
CA LEU A 276 -16.58 -16.62 5.09
C LEU A 276 -16.96 -15.27 5.70
N ALA A 277 -18.06 -14.65 5.28
CA ALA A 277 -18.40 -13.28 5.64
C ALA A 277 -18.66 -13.13 7.15
N ALA A 278 -19.33 -14.09 7.79
CA ALA A 278 -19.68 -14.03 9.21
C ALA A 278 -18.42 -13.97 10.10
N ALA A 279 -17.52 -14.95 9.96
CA ALA A 279 -16.25 -15.01 10.69
C ALA A 279 -15.30 -13.84 10.35
N ASN A 280 -15.50 -13.19 9.19
CA ASN A 280 -14.64 -12.11 8.68
C ASN A 280 -15.29 -10.71 8.74
N SER A 281 -16.25 -10.51 9.64
CA SER A 281 -17.02 -9.26 9.80
C SER A 281 -16.39 -8.19 10.71
N ALA A 282 -15.18 -8.42 11.25
CA ALA A 282 -14.59 -7.54 12.26
C ALA A 282 -14.38 -6.10 11.78
N ALA A 283 -14.02 -5.89 10.50
CA ALA A 283 -13.88 -4.54 9.95
C ALA A 283 -15.21 -3.78 9.93
N ALA A 284 -16.31 -4.43 9.54
CA ALA A 284 -17.64 -3.85 9.59
C ALA A 284 -18.06 -3.51 11.03
N LEU A 285 -17.75 -4.39 11.98
CA LEU A 285 -17.98 -4.16 13.40
C LEU A 285 -17.21 -2.93 13.91
N LEU A 286 -15.90 -2.86 13.68
CA LEU A 286 -15.05 -1.71 14.00
C LEU A 286 -15.59 -0.42 13.37
N ASN A 287 -16.07 -0.49 12.13
CA ASN A 287 -16.67 0.65 11.45
C ASN A 287 -17.98 1.13 12.11
N ARG A 288 -18.83 0.23 12.62
CA ARG A 288 -20.03 0.62 13.38
C ARG A 288 -19.67 1.34 14.68
N HIS A 289 -18.58 0.92 15.32
CA HIS A 289 -18.03 1.53 16.55
C HIS A 289 -17.13 2.76 16.28
N GLY A 290 -17.25 3.39 15.10
CA GLY A 290 -16.55 4.63 14.77
C GLY A 290 -15.05 4.51 14.46
N VAL A 291 -14.50 3.29 14.47
CA VAL A 291 -13.09 3.06 14.13
C VAL A 291 -12.92 3.16 12.61
N ARG A 292 -11.92 3.93 12.16
CA ARG A 292 -11.62 4.14 10.74
C ARG A 292 -10.12 3.99 10.52
N LEU A 293 -9.74 3.44 9.36
CA LEU A 293 -8.35 3.15 9.03
C LEU A 293 -7.46 4.40 9.09
N ASN A 294 -7.81 5.50 8.40
CA ASN A 294 -6.92 6.67 8.32
C ASN A 294 -6.68 7.37 9.68
N PRO A 295 -7.72 7.66 10.49
CA PRO A 295 -7.50 8.21 11.83
C PRO A 295 -6.72 7.27 12.76
N LEU A 296 -6.99 5.96 12.69
CA LEU A 296 -6.29 4.97 13.52
C LEU A 296 -4.83 4.86 13.12
N ASN A 297 -4.54 4.87 11.81
CA ASN A 297 -3.18 4.87 11.30
C ASN A 297 -2.43 6.11 11.82
N ARG A 298 -2.98 7.32 11.66
CA ARG A 298 -2.36 8.55 12.20
C ARG A 298 -2.05 8.45 13.70
N ALA A 299 -2.97 7.92 14.50
CA ALA A 299 -2.77 7.75 15.93
C ALA A 299 -1.70 6.68 16.27
N ALA A 300 -1.55 5.64 15.45
CA ALA A 300 -0.53 4.61 15.63
C ALA A 300 0.89 5.07 15.22
N ASN A 301 1.02 6.17 14.46
CA ASN A 301 2.29 6.66 13.91
C ASN A 301 3.06 7.63 14.82
N THR A 302 2.80 7.63 16.13
CA THR A 302 3.48 8.53 17.07
C THR A 302 4.95 8.18 17.35
N THR A 303 5.46 7.08 16.77
CA THR A 303 6.80 6.56 17.07
C THR A 303 7.73 6.70 15.87
N THR A 304 8.86 7.38 16.07
CA THR A 304 9.93 7.52 15.08
C THR A 304 10.79 6.25 15.07
N GLU A 305 10.34 5.22 14.37
CA GLU A 305 11.20 4.08 14.06
C GLU A 305 11.57 4.07 12.58
N THR A 306 12.89 4.00 12.33
CA THR A 306 13.50 3.82 11.02
C THR A 306 14.08 2.42 10.97
N GLY A 307 13.20 1.42 10.85
CA GLY A 307 13.60 0.04 10.58
C GLY A 307 14.29 -0.08 9.22
N ALA A 308 15.30 -0.95 9.14
CA ALA A 308 16.04 -1.24 7.90
C ALA A 308 15.15 -1.96 6.87
N ALA A 309 15.42 -1.75 5.58
CA ALA A 309 14.74 -2.45 4.50
C ALA A 309 15.03 -3.96 4.56
N GLY A 310 14.01 -4.75 4.90
CA GLY A 310 14.16 -6.20 5.10
C GLY A 310 12.83 -6.93 5.28
N GLU A 311 12.92 -8.21 5.62
CA GLU A 311 11.78 -9.01 6.02
C GLU A 311 11.24 -8.50 7.35
N VAL A 312 9.93 -8.26 7.42
CA VAL A 312 9.26 -7.78 8.64
C VAL A 312 8.57 -8.98 9.27
N SER A 313 9.07 -9.39 10.43
CA SER A 313 8.48 -10.44 11.25
C SER A 313 7.36 -9.91 12.13
N PHE A 314 6.52 -10.79 12.66
CA PHE A 314 5.61 -10.43 13.74
C PHE A 314 6.37 -10.39 15.06
N SER A 315 5.99 -9.42 15.90
CA SER A 315 6.40 -9.42 17.31
C SER A 315 5.79 -10.62 18.06
N ASP A 316 6.41 -11.03 19.16
CA ASP A 316 5.93 -12.15 19.99
C ASP A 316 4.49 -11.95 20.48
N THR A 317 4.10 -10.71 20.76
CA THR A 317 2.73 -10.34 21.16
C THR A 317 1.75 -10.51 20.01
N ALA A 318 2.12 -10.09 18.79
CA ALA A 318 1.32 -10.29 17.60
C ALA A 318 1.17 -11.79 17.25
N GLU A 319 2.23 -12.60 17.37
CA GLU A 319 2.13 -14.05 17.18
C GLU A 319 1.26 -14.71 18.24
N ARG A 320 1.35 -14.27 19.50
CA ARG A 320 0.47 -14.74 20.57
C ARG A 320 -0.99 -14.41 20.28
N ALA A 321 -1.31 -13.19 19.85
CA ALA A 321 -2.68 -12.81 19.48
C ALA A 321 -3.23 -13.70 18.36
N ARG A 322 -2.40 -14.06 17.36
CA ARG A 322 -2.79 -15.00 16.29
C ARG A 322 -3.02 -16.41 16.83
N ALA A 323 -2.17 -16.89 17.74
CA ALA A 323 -2.34 -18.20 18.37
C ALA A 323 -3.61 -18.25 19.24
N VAL A 324 -3.90 -17.19 20.00
CA VAL A 324 -5.14 -17.07 20.78
C VAL A 324 -6.35 -17.07 19.84
N ALA A 325 -6.33 -16.32 18.74
CA ALA A 325 -7.40 -16.32 17.76
C ALA A 325 -7.69 -17.73 17.19
N GLN A 326 -6.64 -18.51 16.92
CA GLN A 326 -6.77 -19.90 16.48
C GLN A 326 -7.40 -20.79 17.54
N LEU A 327 -6.96 -20.66 18.80
CA LEU A 327 -7.52 -21.39 19.93
C LEU A 327 -9.00 -21.03 20.13
N THR A 328 -9.34 -19.74 20.15
CA THR A 328 -10.72 -19.26 20.28
C THR A 328 -11.61 -19.81 19.17
N ALA A 329 -11.16 -19.80 17.91
CA ALA A 329 -11.94 -20.37 16.82
C ALA A 329 -12.18 -21.88 17.00
N ALA A 330 -11.18 -22.63 17.47
CA ALA A 330 -11.30 -24.06 17.73
C ALA A 330 -12.26 -24.36 18.90
N GLU A 331 -12.18 -23.59 19.99
CA GLU A 331 -13.07 -23.71 21.16
C GLU A 331 -14.54 -23.44 20.79
N HIS A 332 -14.80 -22.51 19.88
CA HIS A 332 -16.14 -22.17 19.41
C HIS A 332 -16.62 -23.03 18.23
N GLY A 333 -15.81 -24.03 17.81
CA GLY A 333 -16.16 -24.94 16.71
C GLY A 333 -16.26 -24.25 15.35
N SER A 334 -15.60 -23.11 15.16
CA SER A 334 -15.62 -22.37 13.90
C SER A 334 -14.89 -23.16 12.81
N ALA A 335 -15.48 -23.21 11.62
CA ALA A 335 -14.89 -23.90 10.47
C ALA A 335 -13.58 -23.25 10.00
N THR A 336 -13.41 -21.94 10.24
CA THR A 336 -12.18 -21.20 9.91
C THR A 336 -11.87 -20.14 10.96
N VAL A 337 -10.59 -19.80 11.11
CA VAL A 337 -10.20 -18.66 11.93
C VAL A 337 -10.41 -17.39 11.13
N GLY A 338 -11.44 -16.62 11.48
CA GLY A 338 -11.75 -15.34 10.84
C GLY A 338 -11.25 -14.10 11.61
N THR A 339 -11.42 -12.92 11.00
CA THR A 339 -11.03 -11.62 11.59
C THR A 339 -11.71 -11.32 12.94
N VAL A 340 -12.89 -11.90 13.21
CA VAL A 340 -13.61 -11.70 14.49
C VAL A 340 -12.85 -12.33 15.65
N HIS A 341 -12.35 -13.55 15.47
CA HIS A 341 -11.51 -14.22 16.48
C HIS A 341 -10.20 -13.46 16.70
N LEU A 342 -9.61 -12.93 15.63
CA LEU A 342 -8.42 -12.09 15.74
C LEU A 342 -8.71 -10.79 16.51
N LEU A 343 -9.84 -10.12 16.24
CA LEU A 343 -10.23 -8.92 16.97
C LEU A 343 -10.48 -9.23 18.46
N ALA A 344 -11.14 -10.34 18.78
CA ALA A 344 -11.32 -10.78 20.17
C ALA A 344 -9.97 -10.94 20.89
N ALA A 345 -9.04 -11.68 20.27
CA ALA A 345 -7.69 -11.89 20.81
C ALA A 345 -6.92 -10.57 21.02
N LEU A 346 -7.06 -9.61 20.10
CA LEU A 346 -6.42 -8.28 20.22
C LEU A 346 -7.04 -7.40 21.32
N LEU A 347 -8.33 -7.59 21.62
CA LEU A 347 -9.02 -6.85 22.68
C LEU A 347 -8.75 -7.45 24.08
N ASP A 348 -8.45 -8.74 24.15
CA ASP A 348 -8.18 -9.44 25.41
C ASP A 348 -6.68 -9.52 25.73
N GLU A 349 -5.83 -8.93 24.88
CA GLU A 349 -4.40 -8.83 25.13
C GLU A 349 -4.15 -8.04 26.43
N PRO A 350 -3.45 -8.63 27.42
CA PRO A 350 -3.14 -7.93 28.66
C PRO A 350 -2.25 -6.73 28.34
N ALA A 351 -2.46 -5.62 29.05
CA ALA A 351 -1.49 -4.53 29.04
C ALA A 351 -0.18 -5.06 29.64
N ALA A 352 0.73 -5.53 28.79
CA ALA A 352 2.05 -5.94 29.24
C ALA A 352 2.74 -4.72 29.89
N ASP A 353 3.52 -4.96 30.94
CA ASP A 353 4.36 -3.95 31.63
C ASP A 353 5.52 -3.42 30.75
N THR A 354 5.38 -3.49 29.43
CA THR A 354 6.33 -2.93 28.48
C THR A 354 6.16 -1.42 28.43
N SER A 355 7.29 -0.73 28.58
CA SER A 355 7.47 0.72 28.57
C SER A 355 6.49 1.46 27.65
N ALA A 356 6.04 2.63 28.11
CA ALA A 356 5.01 3.54 27.57
C ALA A 356 5.05 3.93 26.07
N GLN A 357 5.88 3.29 25.24
CA GLN A 357 6.02 3.53 23.81
C GLN A 357 5.24 2.55 22.92
N ASP A 358 4.76 1.41 23.45
CA ASP A 358 3.85 0.52 22.72
C ASP A 358 2.40 0.80 23.10
N ALA A 359 1.73 1.63 22.29
CA ALA A 359 0.29 1.81 22.41
C ALA A 359 -0.41 0.47 22.18
N THR A 360 -0.93 -0.13 23.26
CA THR A 360 -1.76 -1.33 23.18
C THR A 360 -2.99 -1.04 22.32
N VAL A 361 -3.56 -2.07 21.69
CA VAL A 361 -4.78 -1.92 20.88
C VAL A 361 -5.91 -1.27 21.70
N VAL A 362 -6.09 -1.73 22.94
CA VAL A 362 -7.04 -1.18 23.91
C VAL A 362 -6.76 0.30 24.20
N GLY A 363 -5.50 0.67 24.45
CA GLY A 363 -5.12 2.06 24.71
C GLY A 363 -5.41 2.97 23.51
N LEU A 364 -5.06 2.52 22.30
CA LEU A 364 -5.29 3.26 21.07
C LEU A 364 -6.79 3.47 20.79
N LEU A 365 -7.62 2.43 21.00
CA LEU A 365 -9.07 2.53 20.83
C LEU A 365 -9.71 3.41 21.91
N THR A 366 -9.20 3.38 23.15
CA THR A 366 -9.68 4.23 24.26
C THR A 366 -9.41 5.70 23.99
N VAL A 367 -8.21 6.05 23.49
CA VAL A 367 -7.86 7.42 23.06
C VAL A 367 -8.81 7.93 21.96
N ARG A 368 -9.41 7.02 21.19
CA ARG A 368 -10.39 7.31 20.14
C ARG A 368 -11.84 7.29 20.63
N HIS A 369 -12.06 7.20 21.94
CA HIS A 369 -13.38 7.16 22.58
C HIS A 369 -14.27 6.00 22.09
N VAL A 370 -13.66 4.86 21.77
CA VAL A 370 -14.40 3.64 21.40
C VAL A 370 -14.94 2.99 22.67
N ASP A 371 -16.24 2.66 22.67
CA ASP A 371 -16.84 1.86 23.74
C ASP A 371 -16.39 0.40 23.61
N LEU A 372 -15.35 0.04 24.34
CA LEU A 372 -14.76 -1.30 24.31
C LEU A 372 -15.69 -2.37 24.90
N ALA A 373 -16.60 -1.99 25.81
CA ALA A 373 -17.56 -2.94 26.37
C ALA A 373 -18.62 -3.30 25.33
N ALA A 374 -19.17 -2.28 24.64
CA ALA A 374 -20.10 -2.49 23.54
C ALA A 374 -19.46 -3.24 22.37
N LEU A 375 -18.22 -2.89 22.00
CA LEU A 375 -17.48 -3.58 20.95
C LEU A 375 -17.28 -5.08 21.26
N ARG A 376 -16.92 -5.42 22.50
CA ARG A 376 -16.77 -6.83 22.93
C ARG A 376 -18.12 -7.56 22.94
N ALA A 377 -19.19 -6.92 23.40
CA ALA A 377 -20.52 -7.52 23.45
C ALA A 377 -21.08 -7.85 22.05
N ASP A 378 -20.70 -7.06 21.04
CA ASP A 378 -21.14 -7.25 19.65
C ASP A 378 -20.30 -8.28 18.85
N LEU A 379 -19.26 -8.88 19.43
CA LEU A 379 -18.45 -9.88 18.73
C LEU A 379 -19.23 -11.18 18.53
N PRO A 380 -19.45 -11.65 17.29
CA PRO A 380 -20.14 -12.89 17.02
C PRO A 380 -19.20 -14.09 17.23
N LEU A 381 -18.93 -14.45 18.49
CA LEU A 381 -18.14 -15.63 18.85
C LEU A 381 -19.00 -16.90 19.01
N GLY A 382 -20.29 -16.85 18.67
CA GLY A 382 -21.21 -17.97 18.87
C GLY A 382 -20.93 -19.20 17.98
N PRO A 383 -21.30 -20.42 18.44
CA PRO A 383 -21.19 -21.63 17.62
C PRO A 383 -22.20 -21.55 16.46
N GLY A 384 -21.69 -21.39 15.23
CA GLY A 384 -22.51 -21.33 14.01
C GLY A 384 -22.25 -20.16 13.05
N ALA A 385 -21.11 -19.46 13.18
CA ALA A 385 -20.60 -18.54 12.16
C ALA A 385 -19.75 -19.25 11.09
#